data_AF-A0A935LCE0-F1
#
_entry.id   AF-A0A935LCE0-F1
#
_cell.length_a   1.000
_cell.length_b   1.000
_cell.length_c   1.000
_cell.angle_alpha   90.00
_cell.angle_beta   90.00
_cell.angle_gamma   90.00
#
_symmetry.space_group_name_H-M   'P 1'
#
loop_
_entity.id
_entity.type
_entity.pdbx_description
1 polymer ?
#
loop_
_entity_poly.entity_id
_entity_poly.type
_entity_poly.pdbx_seq_one_letter_code
_entity_poly.pdbx_strand_id
1 'polypeptide(L)'
;MTIYQVTRISDGRDVYRYAADAPIEWDSMPFATHTHTPITEETPAPVQGPRRLTKLAFIGRIGTEFAGILTAAKSNVQVELFVRMLDWATPDPDGTSVDLDDPRVVEALTTLEAAGLIGAGRAQEIRYGN
;
A
#
# COMPACT_ATOMS: atom_id res chain seq x y z
N MET A 1 -8.20 14.13 -29.62
CA MET A 1 -9.26 14.82 -28.87
C MET A 1 -9.05 14.67 -27.37
N THR A 2 -8.50 15.71 -26.76
CA THR A 2 -8.22 15.83 -25.33
C THR A 2 -9.32 16.67 -24.69
N ILE A 3 -9.76 16.31 -23.48
CA ILE A 3 -10.65 17.19 -22.71
C ILE A 3 -9.79 18.19 -21.97
N TYR A 4 -10.09 19.47 -22.10
CA TYR A 4 -9.46 20.55 -21.34
C TYR A 4 -10.41 21.05 -20.26
N GLN A 5 -9.89 21.17 -19.04
CA GLN A 5 -10.52 21.87 -17.94
C GLN A 5 -10.09 23.33 -17.95
N VAL A 6 -11.06 24.23 -17.91
CA VAL A 6 -10.83 25.67 -17.78
C VAL A 6 -11.04 26.06 -16.33
N THR A 7 -9.96 26.49 -15.68
CA THR A 7 -9.95 26.95 -14.29
C THR A 7 -9.65 28.44 -14.26
N ARG A 8 -10.50 29.22 -13.60
CA ARG A 8 -10.30 30.68 -13.46
C ARG A 8 -9.19 30.97 -12.46
N ILE A 9 -8.22 31.78 -12.85
CA ILE A 9 -7.02 32.06 -12.06
C ILE A 9 -7.35 32.84 -10.77
N SER A 10 -8.33 33.74 -10.81
CA SER A 10 -8.63 34.62 -9.67
C SER A 10 -9.08 33.89 -8.41
N ASP A 11 -9.72 32.72 -8.55
CA ASP A 11 -10.29 31.98 -7.43
C ASP A 11 -10.12 30.46 -7.54
N GLY A 12 -9.39 29.99 -8.55
CA GLY A 12 -9.13 28.57 -8.77
C GLY A 12 -10.37 27.75 -9.09
N ARG A 13 -11.50 28.38 -9.47
CA ARG A 13 -12.74 27.65 -9.76
C ARG A 13 -12.74 27.09 -11.17
N ASP A 14 -13.18 25.84 -11.29
CA ASP A 14 -13.48 25.22 -12.57
C ASP A 14 -14.75 25.84 -13.14
N VAL A 15 -14.63 26.43 -14.33
CA VAL A 15 -15.71 27.19 -14.96
C VAL A 15 -16.24 26.52 -16.22
N TYR A 16 -15.40 25.73 -16.90
CA TYR A 16 -15.78 25.11 -18.16
C TYR A 16 -14.93 23.89 -18.51
N ARG A 17 -15.44 23.04 -19.41
CA ARG A 17 -14.71 21.91 -20.01
C ARG A 17 -15.03 21.81 -21.49
N TYR A 18 -14.02 21.56 -22.32
CA TYR A 18 -14.19 21.41 -23.76
C TYR A 18 -13.27 20.33 -24.33
N ALA A 19 -13.63 19.78 -25.49
CA ALA A 19 -12.82 18.80 -26.20
C ALA A 19 -12.11 19.48 -27.38
N ALA A 20 -10.78 19.36 -27.45
CA ALA A 20 -9.97 19.88 -28.55
C ALA A 20 -8.67 19.08 -28.70
N ASP A 21 -7.96 19.25 -29.82
CA ASP A 21 -6.65 18.61 -30.01
C ASP A 21 -5.49 19.43 -29.41
N ALA A 22 -5.72 20.72 -29.15
CA ALA A 22 -4.79 21.63 -28.48
C ALA A 22 -5.58 22.63 -27.62
N PRO A 23 -4.97 23.32 -26.63
CA PRO A 23 -5.64 24.35 -25.87
C PRO A 23 -6.05 25.50 -26.80
N ILE A 24 -7.30 25.94 -26.72
CA ILE A 24 -7.85 27.03 -27.52
C ILE A 24 -8.15 28.21 -26.60
N GLU A 25 -7.71 29.40 -27.01
CA GLU A 25 -8.06 30.68 -26.38
C GLU A 25 -9.29 31.28 -27.06
N TRP A 26 -10.20 31.88 -26.29
CA TRP A 26 -11.33 32.64 -26.82
C TRP A 26 -11.66 33.84 -25.92
N ASP A 27 -12.35 34.84 -26.48
CA ASP A 27 -12.54 36.16 -25.84
C ASP A 27 -13.15 36.11 -24.42
N SER A 28 -14.00 35.11 -24.14
CA SER A 28 -14.62 34.96 -22.81
C SER A 28 -13.74 34.20 -21.79
N MET A 29 -12.72 33.46 -22.21
CA MET A 29 -11.80 32.71 -21.34
C MET A 29 -10.37 32.78 -21.91
N PRO A 30 -9.71 33.95 -21.83
CA PRO A 30 -8.35 34.10 -22.31
C PRO A 30 -7.35 33.41 -21.36
N PHE A 31 -6.20 33.01 -21.89
CA PHE A 31 -5.15 32.35 -21.10
C PHE A 31 -4.57 33.26 -20.01
N ALA A 32 -4.75 34.58 -20.14
CA ALA A 32 -4.36 35.55 -19.11
C ALA A 32 -5.19 35.45 -17.81
N THR A 33 -6.43 34.95 -17.89
CA THR A 33 -7.34 34.87 -16.73
C THR A 33 -7.82 33.45 -16.43
N HIS A 34 -7.59 32.51 -17.34
CA HIS A 34 -8.00 31.12 -17.22
C HIS A 34 -6.88 30.17 -17.62
N THR A 35 -6.70 29.10 -16.84
CA THR A 35 -5.79 28.00 -17.15
C THR A 35 -6.57 26.90 -17.85
N HIS A 36 -6.13 26.50 -19.05
CA HIS A 36 -6.75 25.45 -19.84
C HIS A 36 -5.88 24.18 -19.69
N THR A 37 -6.18 23.38 -18.66
CA THR A 37 -5.39 22.20 -18.31
C THR A 37 -5.95 20.96 -19.03
N PRO A 38 -5.12 20.18 -19.76
CA PRO A 38 -5.58 18.90 -20.29
C PRO A 38 -5.94 17.96 -19.14
N ILE A 39 -7.17 17.45 -19.14
CA ILE A 39 -7.61 16.36 -18.29
C ILE A 39 -7.10 15.08 -18.95
N THR A 40 -6.04 14.51 -18.38
CA THR A 40 -5.73 13.11 -18.58
C THR A 40 -6.65 12.33 -17.65
N GLU A 41 -7.48 11.42 -18.18
CA GLU A 41 -8.13 10.42 -17.35
C GLU A 41 -7.01 9.60 -16.69
N GLU A 42 -6.70 9.90 -15.43
CA GLU A 42 -5.91 9.01 -14.61
C GLU A 42 -6.71 7.72 -14.51
N THR A 43 -6.32 6.72 -15.28
CA THR A 43 -6.80 5.35 -15.04
C THR A 43 -6.45 5.07 -13.59
N PRO A 44 -7.43 4.86 -12.68
CA PRO A 44 -7.12 4.57 -11.30
C PRO A 44 -6.16 3.39 -11.31
N ALA A 45 -5.01 3.55 -10.67
CA ALA A 45 -4.04 2.48 -10.55
C ALA A 45 -4.79 1.23 -10.09
N PRO A 46 -4.57 0.05 -10.72
CA PRO A 46 -5.26 -1.15 -10.32
C PRO A 46 -5.09 -1.29 -8.80
N VAL A 47 -6.19 -1.39 -8.07
CA VAL A 47 -6.18 -1.64 -6.64
C VAL A 47 -5.32 -2.89 -6.47
N GLN A 48 -4.11 -2.72 -5.94
CA GLN A 48 -3.26 -3.87 -5.66
C GLN A 48 -4.05 -4.70 -4.65
N GLY A 49 -4.49 -5.88 -5.07
CA GLY A 49 -5.16 -6.82 -4.17
C GLY A 49 -4.27 -7.11 -2.96
N PRO A 50 -4.83 -7.65 -1.87
CA PRO A 50 -4.07 -7.94 -0.65
C PRO A 50 -2.80 -8.71 -1.01
N ARG A 51 -1.65 -8.23 -0.53
CA ARG A 51 -0.34 -8.82 -0.83
C ARG A 51 -0.20 -10.11 -0.05
N ARG A 52 -0.72 -11.18 -0.63
CA ARG A 52 -0.77 -12.51 0.00
C ARG A 52 0.45 -13.34 -0.32
N LEU A 53 0.97 -14.02 0.70
CA LEU A 53 1.94 -15.09 0.58
C LEU A 53 1.37 -16.37 1.15
N THR A 54 1.80 -17.53 0.65
CA THR A 54 1.56 -18.78 1.39
C THR A 54 2.32 -18.72 2.73
N LYS A 55 1.82 -19.43 3.76
CA LYS A 55 2.53 -19.54 5.04
C LYS A 55 3.98 -19.99 4.88
N LEU A 56 4.24 -20.92 3.94
CA LEU A 56 5.59 -21.39 3.63
C LEU A 56 6.46 -20.28 3.02
N ALA A 57 5.93 -19.48 2.09
CA ALA A 57 6.65 -18.36 1.50
C ALA A 57 6.91 -17.25 2.54
N PHE A 58 5.97 -17.01 3.44
CA PHE A 58 6.15 -16.07 4.55
C PHE A 58 7.25 -16.51 5.52
N ILE A 59 7.23 -17.78 5.97
CA ILE A 59 8.31 -18.36 6.79
C ILE A 59 9.64 -18.30 6.03
N GLY A 60 9.64 -18.54 4.72
CA GLY A 60 10.82 -18.40 3.87
C GLY A 60 11.43 -16.99 3.87
N ARG A 61 10.62 -15.93 4.00
CA ARG A 61 11.12 -14.54 4.13
C ARG A 61 11.73 -14.24 5.49
N ILE A 62 11.21 -14.86 6.56
CA ILE A 62 11.81 -14.78 7.90
C ILE A 62 13.13 -15.54 7.94
N GLY A 63 13.20 -16.71 7.30
CA GLY A 63 14.43 -17.49 7.19
C GLY A 63 14.88 -18.07 8.53
N THR A 64 16.18 -17.95 8.83
CA THR A 64 16.82 -18.61 9.99
C THR A 64 16.41 -18.03 11.33
N GLU A 65 15.89 -16.80 11.35
CA GLU A 65 15.41 -16.10 12.55
C GLU A 65 14.19 -16.80 13.17
N PHE A 66 13.46 -17.60 12.38
CA PHE A 66 12.24 -18.28 12.83
C PHE A 66 12.44 -19.23 14.02
N ALA A 67 13.59 -19.92 14.08
CA ALA A 67 13.89 -20.80 15.21
C ALA A 67 14.08 -20.02 16.53
N GLY A 68 14.65 -18.82 16.45
CA GLY A 68 14.79 -17.89 17.56
C GLY A 68 13.43 -17.40 18.05
N ILE A 69 12.54 -17.04 17.11
CA ILE A 69 11.16 -16.65 17.40
C ILE A 69 10.40 -17.79 18.12
N LEU A 70 10.51 -19.04 17.62
CA LEU A 70 9.90 -20.20 18.28
C LEU A 70 10.47 -20.47 19.67
N THR A 71 11.76 -20.20 19.89
CA THR A 71 12.38 -20.35 21.21
C THR A 71 11.86 -19.29 22.18
N ALA A 72 11.77 -18.04 21.73
CA ALA A 72 11.21 -16.94 22.52
C ALA A 72 9.72 -17.13 22.83
N ALA A 73 8.95 -17.70 21.90
CA ALA A 73 7.54 -18.03 22.10
C ALA A 73 7.29 -18.94 23.31
N LYS A 74 8.25 -19.79 23.69
CA LYS A 74 8.10 -20.69 24.85
C LYS A 74 8.05 -19.98 26.20
N SER A 75 8.52 -18.74 26.27
CA SER A 75 8.59 -17.95 27.50
C SER A 75 7.94 -16.58 27.40
N ASN A 76 7.57 -16.13 26.20
CA ASN A 76 6.92 -14.86 25.95
C ASN A 76 5.56 -15.06 25.24
N VAL A 77 4.48 -14.83 25.99
CA VAL A 77 3.09 -14.98 25.51
C VAL A 77 2.78 -14.10 24.29
N GLN A 78 3.39 -12.91 24.18
CA GLN A 78 3.19 -12.03 23.02
C GLN A 78 3.80 -12.62 21.75
N VAL A 79 4.96 -13.26 21.88
CA VAL A 79 5.63 -13.96 20.76
C VAL A 79 4.89 -15.25 20.41
N GLU A 80 4.39 -15.97 21.42
CA GLU A 80 3.52 -17.13 21.21
C GLU A 80 2.24 -16.75 20.48
N LEU A 81 1.62 -15.63 20.85
CA LEU A 81 0.41 -15.12 20.20
C LEU A 81 0.66 -14.85 18.70
N PHE A 82 1.83 -14.32 18.33
CA PHE A 82 2.21 -14.17 16.93
C PHE A 82 2.31 -15.50 16.19
N VAL A 83 3.04 -16.48 16.76
CA VAL A 83 3.19 -17.80 16.15
C VAL A 83 1.82 -18.47 15.99
N ARG A 84 0.97 -18.36 17.01
CA ARG A 84 -0.40 -18.86 16.96
C ARG A 84 -1.27 -18.07 16.01
N MET A 85 -1.03 -16.79 15.79
CA MET A 85 -1.76 -16.00 14.78
C MET A 85 -1.42 -16.46 13.37
N LEU A 86 -0.17 -16.83 13.07
CA LEU A 86 0.16 -17.47 11.79
C LEU A 86 -0.56 -18.82 11.61
N ASP A 87 -0.79 -19.52 12.72
CA ASP A 87 -1.51 -20.81 12.72
C ASP A 87 -3.04 -20.63 12.60
N TRP A 88 -3.61 -19.73 13.40
CA TRP A 88 -5.05 -19.50 13.62
C TRP A 88 -5.68 -18.44 12.72
N ALA A 89 -4.98 -17.33 12.49
CA ALA A 89 -5.50 -16.20 11.74
C ALA A 89 -5.20 -16.38 10.26
N THR A 90 -5.76 -17.44 9.69
CA THR A 90 -6.04 -17.44 8.25
C THR A 90 -7.50 -17.05 8.06
N PRO A 91 -7.83 -15.74 8.03
CA PRO A 91 -9.17 -15.29 7.65
C PRO A 91 -9.43 -15.48 6.14
N ASP A 92 -8.48 -16.05 5.41
CA ASP A 92 -8.50 -16.12 3.96
C ASP A 92 -9.24 -17.39 3.48
N PRO A 93 -9.99 -17.30 2.37
CA PRO A 93 -10.81 -18.41 1.86
C PRO A 93 -10.02 -19.69 1.55
N ASP A 94 -8.69 -19.62 1.47
CA ASP A 94 -7.80 -20.74 1.18
C ASP A 94 -7.13 -21.36 2.43
N GLY A 95 -7.33 -20.79 3.63
CA GLY A 95 -6.82 -21.34 4.91
C GLY A 95 -5.28 -21.44 5.02
N THR A 96 -4.54 -20.96 4.02
CA THR A 96 -3.10 -21.23 3.86
C THR A 96 -2.26 -20.01 3.49
N SER A 97 -2.89 -18.85 3.33
CA SER A 97 -2.22 -17.59 3.01
C SER A 97 -2.12 -16.61 4.19
N VAL A 98 -1.19 -15.67 4.08
CA VAL A 98 -0.91 -14.58 5.02
C VAL A 98 -1.00 -13.29 4.22
N ASP A 99 -1.88 -12.39 4.63
CA ASP A 99 -1.98 -11.03 4.07
C ASP A 99 -0.93 -10.11 4.73
N LEU A 100 0.00 -9.60 3.93
CA LEU A 100 1.07 -8.71 4.38
C LEU A 100 0.62 -7.28 4.67
N ASP A 101 -0.62 -6.94 4.32
CA ASP A 101 -1.25 -5.65 4.62
C ASP A 101 -2.25 -5.75 5.78
N ASP A 102 -2.44 -6.93 6.36
CA ASP A 102 -3.21 -7.09 7.59
C ASP A 102 -2.52 -6.32 8.74
N PRO A 103 -3.23 -5.40 9.42
CA PRO A 103 -2.66 -4.61 10.52
C PRO A 103 -2.02 -5.46 11.62
N ARG A 104 -2.55 -6.66 11.88
CA ARG A 104 -2.05 -7.58 12.91
C ARG A 104 -0.71 -8.18 12.50
N VAL A 105 -0.53 -8.49 11.22
CA VAL A 105 0.76 -8.97 10.67
C VAL A 105 1.80 -7.85 10.76
N VAL A 106 1.42 -6.61 10.43
CA VAL A 106 2.30 -5.43 10.53
C VAL A 106 2.74 -5.17 11.97
N GLU A 107 1.78 -5.18 12.91
CA GLU A 107 2.04 -4.97 14.33
C GLU A 107 2.97 -6.06 14.90
N ALA A 108 2.74 -7.31 14.52
CA ALA A 108 3.56 -8.40 15.02
C ALA A 108 5.00 -8.36 14.50
N LEU A 109 5.22 -8.07 13.21
CA LEU A 109 6.58 -7.89 12.68
C LEU A 109 7.31 -6.73 13.38
N THR A 110 6.61 -5.63 13.63
CA THR A 110 7.17 -4.48 14.37
C THR A 110 7.54 -4.86 15.81
N THR A 111 6.73 -5.70 16.46
CA THR A 111 6.98 -6.18 17.82
C THR A 111 8.19 -7.11 17.89
N LEU A 112 8.35 -8.00 16.90
CA LEU A 112 9.52 -8.88 16.81
C LEU A 112 10.82 -8.10 16.64
N GLU A 113 10.79 -7.05 15.82
CA GLU A 113 11.92 -6.15 15.60
C GLU A 113 12.26 -5.37 16.88
N ALA A 114 11.24 -4.77 17.53
CA ALA A 114 11.42 -4.05 18.79
C ALA A 114 11.94 -4.96 19.92
N ALA A 115 11.58 -6.25 19.91
CA ALA A 115 12.08 -7.25 20.83
C ALA A 115 13.49 -7.79 20.47
N GLY A 116 14.06 -7.37 19.35
CA GLY A 116 15.37 -7.84 18.86
C GLY A 116 15.37 -9.29 18.38
N LEU A 117 14.20 -9.87 18.09
CA LEU A 117 14.07 -11.24 17.59
C LEU A 117 14.30 -11.35 16.08
N ILE A 118 14.11 -10.24 15.38
CA ILE A 118 14.56 -10.03 14.00
C ILE A 118 15.44 -8.78 13.98
N GLY A 119 16.37 -8.71 13.04
CA GLY A 119 17.25 -7.55 12.88
C GLY A 119 16.52 -6.23 12.61
N ALA A 120 17.15 -5.10 12.92
CA ALA A 120 16.61 -3.78 12.57
C ALA A 120 16.45 -3.64 11.04
N GLY A 121 15.30 -3.15 10.59
CA GLY A 121 14.87 -3.08 9.19
C GLY A 121 14.17 -4.34 8.68
N ARG A 122 14.29 -5.49 9.36
CA ARG A 122 13.78 -6.78 8.87
C ARG A 122 12.26 -6.83 8.73
N ALA A 123 11.52 -6.12 9.58
CA ALA A 123 10.06 -6.07 9.46
C ALA A 123 9.61 -5.54 8.09
N GLN A 124 10.32 -4.52 7.58
CA GLN A 124 10.06 -3.94 6.26
C GLN A 124 10.51 -4.87 5.14
N GLU A 125 11.69 -5.50 5.26
CA GLU A 125 12.19 -6.47 4.28
C GLU A 125 11.25 -7.68 4.13
N ILE A 126 10.78 -8.25 5.24
CA ILE A 126 9.84 -9.38 5.23
C ILE A 126 8.51 -8.97 4.57
N ARG A 127 8.06 -7.73 4.79
CA ARG A 127 6.81 -7.21 4.23
C ARG A 127 6.93 -6.84 2.75
N TYR A 128 8.04 -6.28 2.29
CA TYR A 128 8.18 -5.75 0.93
C TYR A 128 9.05 -6.60 0.01
N GLY A 129 9.87 -7.51 0.56
CA GLY A 129 10.74 -8.40 -0.20
C GLY A 129 11.97 -7.74 -0.81
N ASN A 130 12.48 -6.67 -0.19
CA ASN A 130 13.76 -6.04 -0.55
C ASN A 130 14.94 -6.81 0.03
#